data_AF-A0A968RP02-F1
#
_entry.id   AF-A0A968RP02-F1
#
_cell.length_a   1.000
_cell.length_b   1.000
_cell.length_c   1.000
_cell.angle_alpha   90.00
_cell.angle_beta   90.00
_cell.angle_gamma   90.00
#
_symmetry.space_group_name_H-M   'P 1'
#
loop_
_entity.id
_entity.type
_entity.pdbx_description
1 polymer ?
#
loop_
_entity_poly.entity_id
_entity_poly.type
_entity_poly.pdbx_seq_one_letter_code
_entity_poly.pdbx_strand_id
1 'polypeptide(L)' 'MIVDFVGKYENLANDFEHIKKKIGINDSLNHLNKSRDNRDYLKYYNPETIDLVWEAYQEDITLFDYKKPII' A
#
# COMPACT_ATOMS: atom_id res chain seq x y z
N MET A 1 -16.97 -2.09 -6.67
CA MET A 1 -15.75 -2.90 -6.84
C MET A 1 -16.14 -4.34 -7.10
N ILE A 2 -15.47 -5.03 -8.03
CA ILE A 2 -15.81 -6.41 -8.45
C ILE A 2 -14.97 -7.49 -7.75
N VAL A 3 -14.16 -7.12 -6.75
CA VAL A 3 -13.20 -8.00 -6.09
C VAL A 3 -13.64 -8.32 -4.66
N ASP A 4 -13.31 -9.53 -4.18
CA ASP A 4 -13.68 -10.00 -2.83
C ASP A 4 -12.73 -9.54 -1.72
N PHE A 5 -11.57 -8.99 -2.08
CA PHE A 5 -10.54 -8.52 -1.15
C PHE A 5 -9.57 -7.56 -1.85
N VAL A 6 -9.16 -6.51 -1.13
CA VAL A 6 -8.10 -5.57 -1.53
C VAL A 6 -7.07 -5.53 -0.40
N GLY A 7 -5.84 -5.94 -0.70
CA GLY A 7 -4.73 -5.90 0.26
C GLY A 7 -3.90 -4.63 0.15
N LYS A 8 -3.15 -4.31 1.20
CA LYS A 8 -2.24 -3.16 1.33
C LYS A 8 -0.79 -3.66 1.40
N TYR A 9 0.13 -3.01 0.68
CA TYR A 9 1.55 -3.37 0.72
C TYR A 9 2.16 -3.21 2.11
N GLU A 10 1.66 -2.23 2.87
CA GLU A 10 2.04 -1.98 4.26
C GLU A 10 1.66 -3.14 5.20
N ASN A 11 0.70 -3.99 4.78
CA ASN A 11 0.22 -5.15 5.53
C ASN A 11 0.39 -6.47 4.74
N LEU A 12 1.29 -6.49 3.74
CA LEU A 12 1.38 -7.54 2.72
C LEU A 12 1.44 -8.96 3.30
N ALA A 13 2.24 -9.17 4.36
CA ALA A 13 2.38 -10.49 4.97
C ALA A 13 1.06 -10.99 5.57
N ASN A 14 0.37 -10.14 6.34
CA ASN A 14 -0.89 -10.50 6.99
C ASN A 14 -2.02 -10.67 5.97
N ASP A 15 -2.07 -9.81 4.96
CA ASP A 15 -3.06 -9.89 3.89
C ASP A 15 -2.86 -11.15 3.04
N PHE A 16 -1.60 -11.51 2.77
CA PHE A 16 -1.29 -12.76 2.09
C PHE A 16 -1.71 -13.98 2.92
N GLU A 17 -1.43 -14.00 4.23
CA GLU A 17 -1.92 -15.07 5.12
C GLU A 17 -3.45 -15.18 5.12
N HIS A 18 -4.17 -14.06 5.10
CA HIS A 18 -5.62 -14.03 4.99
C HIS A 18 -6.09 -14.67 3.68
N ILE A 19 -5.51 -14.27 2.54
CA ILE A 19 -5.85 -14.81 1.22
C ILE A 19 -5.56 -16.30 1.18
N LYS A 20 -4.38 -16.75 1.61
CA LYS A 20 -3.99 -18.16 1.63
C LYS A 20 -5.01 -19.04 2.34
N LYS A 21 -5.46 -18.61 3.53
CA LYS A 21 -6.50 -19.30 4.29
C LYS A 21 -7.84 -19.32 3.56
N LYS A 22 -8.20 -18.22 2.89
CA LYS A 22 -9.45 -18.10 2.13
C LYS A 22 -9.49 -19.01 0.90
N ILE A 23 -8.37 -19.19 0.19
CA ILE A 23 -8.30 -20.01 -1.04
C ILE A 23 -7.75 -21.42 -0.82
N GLY A 24 -7.29 -21.76 0.39
CA GLY A 24 -6.83 -23.10 0.75
C GLY A 24 -5.45 -23.48 0.23
N ILE A 25 -4.56 -22.50 0.00
CA ILE A 25 -3.18 -22.77 -0.42
C ILE A 25 -2.21 -22.63 0.76
N ASN A 26 -1.14 -23.41 0.74
CA ASN A 26 -0.07 -23.35 1.73
C ASN A 26 1.26 -23.07 1.05
N ASP A 27 1.40 -21.85 0.52
CA ASP A 27 2.61 -21.38 -0.16
C ASP A 27 3.19 -20.15 0.56
N SER A 28 4.36 -19.70 0.11
CA SER A 28 5.05 -18.50 0.60
C SER A 28 5.14 -17.44 -0.50
N LEU A 29 5.08 -16.17 -0.11
CA LEU A 29 5.19 -15.07 -1.06
C LEU A 29 6.67 -14.75 -1.31
N ASN A 30 7.21 -15.26 -2.42
CA ASN A 30 8.59 -15.00 -2.82
C ASN A 30 8.78 -13.53 -3.24
N HIS A 31 9.70 -12.81 -2.59
CA HIS A 31 10.00 -11.42 -2.91
C HIS A 31 11.09 -11.30 -3.99
N LEU A 32 10.72 -11.53 -5.25
CA LEU A 32 11.67 -11.56 -6.37
C LEU A 32 12.20 -10.17 -6.78
N ASN A 33 11.34 -9.15 -6.72
CA ASN A 33 11.66 -7.77 -7.13
C ASN A 33 11.93 -6.86 -5.94
N LYS A 34 12.82 -7.30 -5.04
CA LYS A 34 13.16 -6.50 -3.86
C LYS A 34 13.93 -5.26 -4.25
N SER A 35 13.32 -4.09 -4.05
CA SER A 35 14.01 -2.81 -4.16
C SER A 35 15.26 -2.81 -3.27
N ARG A 36 16.40 -2.43 -3.84
CA ARG A 36 17.70 -2.42 -3.14
C ARG A 36 17.76 -1.47 -1.96
N ASP A 37 16.91 -0.44 -1.98
CA ASP A 37 16.96 0.66 -1.04
C ASP A 37 15.61 0.80 -0.34
N ASN A 38 15.60 0.69 0.98
CA ASN A 38 14.40 0.89 1.81
C ASN A 38 14.25 2.38 2.16
N ARG A 39 14.44 3.25 1.15
CA ARG A 39 14.41 4.70 1.36
C ARG A 39 12.99 5.12 1.66
N ASP A 40 12.87 5.87 2.74
CA ASP A 40 11.65 6.60 3.04
C ASP A 40 11.34 7.56 1.88
N TYR A 41 10.24 7.28 1.19
CA TYR A 41 9.83 8.04 0.01
C TYR A 41 9.49 9.49 0.37
N LEU A 42 9.11 9.76 1.62
CA LEU A 42 8.76 11.10 2.08
C LEU A 42 9.93 12.09 1.99
N LYS A 43 11.17 11.59 1.96
CA LYS A 43 12.38 12.43 1.76
C LYS A 43 12.43 13.13 0.41
N TYR A 44 11.64 12.69 -0.56
CA TYR A 44 11.55 13.32 -1.88
C TYR A 44 10.44 14.38 -1.97
N TYR A 45 9.68 14.58 -0.90
CA TYR A 45 8.56 15.50 -0.84
C TYR A 45 8.82 16.64 0.15
N ASN A 46 8.18 17.76 -0.12
CA ASN A 46 8.01 18.88 0.81
C ASN A 46 6.50 19.09 1.08
N PRO A 47 6.12 19.91 2.08
CA PRO A 47 4.71 20.05 2.47
C PRO A 47 3.81 20.47 1.31
N GLU A 48 4.28 21.40 0.47
CA GLU A 48 3.56 21.86 -0.72
C GLU A 48 3.28 20.71 -1.71
N THR A 49 4.27 19.89 -2.03
CA THR A 49 4.10 18.75 -2.93
C THR A 49 3.21 17.66 -2.35
N ILE A 50 3.20 17.47 -1.02
CA ILE A 50 2.26 16.55 -0.36
C ILE A 50 0.83 17.06 -0.50
N ASP A 51 0.62 18.37 -0.32
CA ASP A 51 -0.70 18.99 -0.46
C ASP A 51 -1.23 18.84 -1.89
N LEU A 52 -0.39 19.09 -2.89
CA LEU A 52 -0.74 18.91 -4.31
C LEU A 52 -1.13 17.46 -4.63
N VAL A 53 -0.37 16.48 -4.15
CA VAL A 53 -0.69 15.05 -4.34
C VAL A 53 -1.95 14.66 -3.57
N TRP A 54 -2.11 15.15 -2.34
CA TRP A 54 -3.30 14.92 -1.53
C TRP A 54 -4.53 15.39 -2.29
N GLU A 55 -4.55 16.65 -2.75
CA GLU A 55 -5.66 17.23 -3.52
C GLU A 55 -5.94 16.49 -4.83
N ALA A 56 -4.89 16.16 -5.59
CA ALA A 56 -5.03 15.50 -6.89
C ALA A 56 -5.64 14.09 -6.79
N TYR A 57 -5.38 13.36 -5.70
CA TYR A 57 -5.81 11.96 -5.51
C TYR A 57 -6.85 11.79 -4.39
N GLN A 58 -7.61 12.84 -4.05
CA GLN A 58 -8.58 12.80 -2.95
C GLN A 58 -9.57 11.64 -3.05
N GLU A 59 -10.06 11.34 -4.25
CA GLU A 59 -11.02 10.25 -4.47
C GLU A 59 -10.43 8.90 -4.08
N ASP A 60 -9.24 8.57 -4.57
CA ASP A 60 -8.55 7.32 -4.27
C ASP A 60 -8.15 7.23 -2.79
N ILE A 61 -7.61 8.33 -2.24
CA ILE A 61 -7.22 8.43 -0.84
C ILE A 61 -8.42 8.15 0.07
N THR A 62 -9.59 8.70 -0.26
CA THR A 62 -10.83 8.46 0.48
C THR A 62 -11.33 7.03 0.29
N LEU A 63 -11.30 6.52 -0.94
CA LEU A 63 -11.74 5.17 -1.28
C LEU A 63 -10.94 4.09 -0.55
N PHE A 64 -9.63 4.29 -0.42
CA PHE A 64 -8.71 3.34 0.21
C PHE A 64 -8.37 3.65 1.67
N ASP A 65 -8.99 4.69 2.24
CA ASP A 65 -8.82 5.13 3.64
C ASP A 65 -7.32 5.37 3.98
N TYR A 66 -6.65 6.18 3.15
CA TYR A 66 -5.29 6.62 3.40
C TYR A 66 -5.25 7.92 4.21
N LYS A 67 -4.20 8.06 5.02
CA LYS A 67 -3.98 9.25 5.86
C LYS A 67 -2.92 10.14 5.26
N LYS A 68 -3.12 11.46 5.38
CA LYS A 68 -2.16 12.44 4.90
C LYS A 68 -0.85 12.29 5.67
N PRO A 69 0.28 12.09 4.99
CA PRO A 69 1.58 12.05 5.66
C PRO A 69 1.90 13.41 6.28
N ILE A 70 2.59 13.39 7.42
CA ILE A 70 3.13 14.58 8.08
C ILE A 70 4.66 14.43 8.02
N ILE A 71 5.33 15.45 7.48
CA ILE A 71 6.79 15.53 7.35
C ILE A 71 7.36 16.69 8.13
#